data_AF-A0A067K682-F1
#
_entry.id   AF-A0A067K682-F1
#
_cell.length_a   1.000
_cell.length_b   1.000
_cell.length_c   1.000
_cell.angle_alpha   90.00
_cell.angle_beta   90.00
_cell.angle_gamma   90.00
#
_symmetry.space_group_name_H-M   'P 1'
#
loop_
_entity.id
_entity.type
_entity.pdbx_description
1 polymer ?
#
loop_
_entity_poly.entity_id
_entity_poly.type
_entity_poly.pdbx_seq_one_letter_code
_entity_poly.pdbx_strand_id
1 'polypeptide(L)'
;MISLVKLLNILFCLSVTLKFLAFAQPENQFIYHGFNGANLNLNGAAKVHSNGLLELTNISHHQIGRAFFPVPFNFSKSFSNSSQSSFSFSTNFAFAIVPERPDIGGHGIAFTISPSVQFTGALATQYFGLFNSTSNGLSSNHVFAVELDTLLTTEFQEKDDNHVGIDVNGLTSGWNHRISCTRTNYNRKAYY
;
A
#
# COMPACT_ATOMS: atom_id res chain seq x y z
N MET A 1 24.28 -49.35 2.82
CA MET A 1 24.95 -48.04 2.91
C MET A 1 24.61 -47.21 1.69
N ILE A 2 24.08 -46.00 1.87
CA ILE A 2 23.89 -45.04 0.77
C ILE A 2 25.25 -44.44 0.43
N SER A 3 25.65 -44.38 -0.84
CA SER A 3 26.92 -43.75 -1.21
C SER A 3 26.86 -42.24 -1.00
N LEU A 4 27.99 -41.62 -0.67
CA LEU A 4 28.10 -40.17 -0.47
C LEU A 4 27.53 -39.36 -1.64
N VAL A 5 27.73 -39.84 -2.88
CA VAL A 5 27.21 -39.20 -4.11
C VAL A 5 25.68 -39.23 -4.16
N LYS A 6 25.05 -40.35 -3.75
CA LYS A 6 23.59 -40.42 -3.67
C LYS A 6 23.02 -39.48 -2.61
N LEU A 7 23.70 -39.34 -1.47
CA LEU A 7 23.29 -38.41 -0.42
C LEU A 7 23.37 -36.95 -0.91
N LEU A 8 24.46 -36.57 -1.59
CA LEU A 8 24.65 -35.22 -2.13
C LEU A 8 23.58 -34.86 -3.18
N ASN A 9 23.24 -35.81 -4.07
CA ASN A 9 22.18 -35.62 -5.06
C ASN A 9 20.79 -35.46 -4.42
N ILE A 10 20.51 -36.20 -3.35
CA ILE A 10 19.25 -36.06 -2.60
C ILE A 10 19.18 -34.68 -1.94
N LEU A 11 20.25 -34.22 -1.28
CA LEU A 11 20.30 -32.88 -0.68
C LEU A 11 20.16 -31.78 -1.74
N PHE A 12 20.80 -31.94 -2.90
CA PHE A 12 20.67 -30.99 -4.00
C PHE A 12 19.24 -30.91 -4.51
N CYS A 13 18.61 -32.05 -4.82
CA CYS A 13 17.20 -32.11 -5.23
C CYS A 13 16.28 -31.51 -4.17
N LEU A 14 16.49 -31.81 -2.89
CA LEU A 14 15.71 -31.26 -1.78
C LEU A 14 15.86 -29.73 -1.69
N SER A 15 17.07 -29.21 -1.88
CA SER A 15 17.33 -27.77 -1.88
C SER A 15 16.66 -27.06 -3.06
N VAL A 16 16.59 -27.72 -4.22
CA VAL A 16 15.92 -27.19 -5.42
C VAL A 16 14.41 -27.22 -5.22
N THR A 17 13.83 -28.31 -4.73
CA THR A 17 12.38 -28.42 -4.50
C THR A 17 11.90 -27.48 -3.39
N LEU A 18 12.67 -27.28 -2.32
CA LEU A 18 12.38 -26.30 -1.27
C LEU A 18 12.35 -24.86 -1.82
N LYS A 19 13.25 -24.53 -2.76
CA LYS A 19 13.22 -23.23 -3.45
C LYS A 19 11.97 -23.07 -4.31
N PHE A 20 11.57 -24.09 -5.07
CA PHE A 20 10.35 -24.05 -5.88
C PHE A 20 9.08 -23.92 -5.03
N LEU A 21 9.01 -24.59 -3.87
CA LEU A 21 7.89 -24.45 -2.93
C LEU A 21 7.82 -23.03 -2.32
N ALA A 22 8.97 -22.39 -2.08
CA ALA A 22 9.00 -20.99 -1.63
C ALA A 22 8.53 -20.01 -2.71
N PHE A 23 8.69 -20.35 -3.99
CA PHE A 23 8.21 -19.57 -5.13
C PHE A 23 6.76 -19.88 -5.55
N ALA A 24 6.16 -20.94 -5.02
CA ALA A 24 4.77 -21.33 -5.32
C ALA A 24 3.75 -20.50 -4.51
N GLN A 25 3.94 -19.18 -4.45
CA GLN A 25 2.86 -18.29 -4.02
C GLN A 25 1.83 -18.20 -5.16
N PRO A 26 0.53 -18.22 -4.87
CA PRO A 26 -0.48 -17.94 -5.88
C PRO A 26 -0.12 -16.63 -6.58
N GLU A 27 -0.21 -16.59 -7.91
CA GLU A 27 0.17 -15.43 -8.76
C GLU A 27 -0.52 -14.11 -8.33
N ASN A 28 -1.59 -14.22 -7.54
CA ASN A 28 -2.42 -13.11 -7.05
C ASN A 28 -2.47 -12.96 -5.52
N GLN A 29 -1.53 -13.52 -4.76
CA GLN A 29 -1.49 -13.37 -3.29
C GLN A 29 -0.06 -13.14 -2.79
N PHE A 30 0.08 -12.27 -1.79
CA PHE A 30 1.35 -12.05 -1.10
C PHE A 30 1.11 -11.72 0.37
N ILE A 31 2.08 -12.07 1.22
CA ILE A 31 2.09 -11.75 2.64
C ILE A 31 3.49 -11.29 3.03
N TYR A 32 3.58 -10.15 3.71
CA TYR A 32 4.80 -9.67 4.34
C TYR A 32 4.57 -9.54 5.85
N HIS A 33 5.20 -10.42 6.64
CA HIS A 33 5.24 -10.27 8.11
C HIS A 33 6.29 -9.24 8.58
N GLY A 34 7.13 -8.80 7.64
CA GLY A 34 8.15 -7.78 7.77
C GLY A 34 8.73 -7.54 6.38
N PHE A 35 9.41 -6.41 6.21
CA PHE A 35 9.87 -5.96 4.89
C PHE A 35 11.35 -6.20 4.62
N ASN A 36 12.08 -6.83 5.55
CA ASN A 36 13.51 -7.11 5.34
C ASN A 36 13.70 -8.04 4.13
N GLY A 37 14.43 -7.57 3.11
CA GLY A 37 14.58 -8.28 1.84
C GLY A 37 13.28 -8.38 1.00
N ALA A 38 12.23 -7.65 1.34
CA ALA A 38 10.99 -7.64 0.56
C ALA A 38 11.25 -7.03 -0.83
N ASN A 39 10.75 -7.74 -1.84
CA ASN A 39 10.80 -7.25 -3.22
C ASN A 39 9.68 -6.23 -3.42
N LEU A 40 9.98 -4.94 -3.22
CA LEU A 40 9.06 -3.82 -3.38
C LEU A 40 9.64 -2.77 -4.34
N ASN A 41 8.76 -2.15 -5.12
CA ASN A 41 9.09 -0.96 -5.89
C ASN A 41 8.92 0.27 -4.97
N LEU A 42 10.03 0.74 -4.41
CA LEU A 42 10.07 1.92 -3.53
C LEU A 42 10.32 3.20 -4.33
N ASN A 43 9.54 4.24 -4.06
CA ASN A 43 9.70 5.55 -4.69
C ASN A 43 9.64 6.68 -3.65
N GLY A 44 10.30 7.78 -3.96
CA GLY A 44 10.37 8.96 -3.09
C GLY A 44 11.16 8.67 -1.81
N ALA A 45 10.61 9.06 -0.66
CA ALA A 45 11.23 8.91 0.65
C ALA A 45 11.12 7.48 1.22
N ALA A 46 10.37 6.58 0.59
CA ALA A 46 10.08 5.26 1.13
C ALA A 46 11.35 4.39 1.22
N LYS A 47 11.54 3.76 2.37
CA LYS A 47 12.68 2.86 2.64
C LYS A 47 12.30 1.73 3.61
N VAL A 48 13.05 0.64 3.51
CA VAL A 48 12.98 -0.47 4.48
C VAL A 48 14.14 -0.34 5.45
N HIS A 49 13.83 -0.39 6.75
CA HIS A 49 14.82 -0.40 7.83
C HIS A 49 15.39 -1.80 8.05
N SER A 50 16.57 -1.87 8.68
CA SER A 50 17.25 -3.13 8.99
C SER A 50 16.43 -4.05 9.92
N ASN A 51 15.53 -3.48 10.72
CA ASN A 51 14.59 -4.21 11.56
C ASN A 51 13.34 -4.71 10.81
N GLY A 52 13.24 -4.47 9.50
CA GLY A 52 12.13 -4.92 8.66
C GLY A 52 10.91 -4.01 8.65
N LEU A 53 10.96 -2.80 9.20
CA LEU A 53 9.88 -1.81 9.07
C LEU A 53 9.95 -1.08 7.72
N LEU A 54 8.80 -0.92 7.06
CA LEU A 54 8.64 -0.04 5.90
C LEU A 54 8.26 1.36 6.40
N GLU A 55 9.16 2.33 6.21
CA GLU A 55 8.90 3.75 6.44
C GLU A 55 8.55 4.40 5.10
N LEU A 56 7.32 4.90 4.96
CA LEU A 56 6.94 5.69 3.78
C LEU A 56 7.51 7.10 3.86
N THR A 57 7.35 7.76 4.99
CA THR A 57 7.80 9.13 5.25
C THR A 57 8.32 9.27 6.68
N ASN A 58 9.04 10.36 6.95
CA ASN A 58 9.48 10.76 8.28
C ASN A 58 8.99 12.17 8.62
N ILE A 59 9.50 12.74 9.72
CA ILE A 59 9.12 14.07 10.22
C ILE A 59 9.56 15.23 9.32
N SER A 60 10.27 14.98 8.22
CA SER A 60 10.61 16.03 7.26
C SER A 60 9.36 16.50 6.52
N HIS A 61 9.29 17.79 6.22
CA HIS A 61 8.14 18.38 5.56
C HIS A 61 8.02 17.97 4.08
N HIS A 62 6.77 17.91 3.59
CA HIS A 62 6.42 17.73 2.18
C HIS A 62 7.05 16.49 1.51
N GLN A 63 7.16 15.39 2.25
CA GLN A 63 7.64 14.13 1.70
C GLN A 63 6.55 13.35 0.98
N ILE A 64 6.98 12.59 -0.03
CA ILE A 64 6.18 11.58 -0.67
C ILE A 64 6.95 10.27 -0.60
N GLY A 65 6.32 9.22 -0.06
CA GLY A 65 6.87 7.88 -0.09
C GLY A 65 5.84 6.90 -0.62
N ARG A 66 6.26 6.03 -1.54
CA ARG A 66 5.39 5.00 -2.13
C ARG A 66 6.09 3.65 -2.13
N ALA A 67 5.35 2.60 -1.87
CA ALA A 67 5.82 1.23 -1.95
C ALA A 67 4.78 0.39 -2.69
N PHE A 68 5.16 -0.18 -3.83
CA PHE A 68 4.30 -1.01 -4.66
C PHE A 68 4.80 -2.45 -4.73
N PHE A 69 3.86 -3.39 -4.78
CA PHE A 69 4.17 -4.76 -5.16
C PHE A 69 4.64 -4.76 -6.63
N PRO A 70 5.77 -5.43 -6.96
CA PRO A 70 6.44 -5.27 -8.25
C PRO A 70 5.73 -5.99 -9.41
N VAL A 71 4.85 -6.96 -9.11
CA VAL A 71 4.12 -7.71 -10.13
C VAL A 71 2.71 -7.11 -10.27
N PRO A 72 2.33 -6.62 -11.47
CA PRO A 72 0.99 -6.09 -11.68
C PRO A 72 -0.08 -7.16 -11.56
N PHE A 73 -1.21 -6.80 -10.95
CA PHE A 73 -2.41 -7.65 -10.93
C PHE A 73 -3.24 -7.42 -12.21
N ASN A 74 -3.76 -8.51 -12.77
CA ASN A 74 -4.64 -8.41 -13.94
C ASN A 74 -6.09 -8.19 -13.51
N PHE A 75 -6.57 -6.94 -13.65
CA PHE A 75 -7.95 -6.55 -13.37
C PHE A 75 -8.87 -6.62 -14.61
N SER A 76 -8.41 -7.16 -15.74
CA SER A 76 -9.19 -7.17 -16.99
C SER A 76 -10.39 -8.13 -16.90
N LYS A 77 -11.53 -7.68 -17.47
CA LYS A 77 -12.66 -8.56 -17.76
C LYS A 77 -12.40 -9.24 -19.10
N SER A 78 -12.37 -10.56 -19.14
CA SER A 78 -12.46 -11.26 -20.42
C SER A 78 -13.85 -11.01 -20.99
N PHE A 79 -13.96 -10.16 -22.02
CA PHE A 79 -15.24 -9.85 -22.70
C PHE A 79 -15.83 -11.03 -23.48
N SER A 80 -15.19 -12.21 -23.44
CA SER A 80 -15.52 -13.35 -24.31
C SER A 80 -16.53 -14.35 -23.74
N ASN A 81 -16.95 -14.27 -22.48
CA ASN A 81 -18.03 -15.12 -21.95
C ASN A 81 -18.85 -14.38 -20.91
N SER A 82 -20.17 -14.47 -21.06
CA SER A 82 -21.25 -13.81 -20.31
C SER A 82 -21.36 -14.18 -18.81
N SER A 83 -20.35 -14.80 -18.22
CA SER A 83 -20.23 -14.96 -16.76
C SER A 83 -19.30 -13.88 -16.22
N GLN A 84 -19.89 -12.72 -15.98
CA GLN A 84 -19.33 -11.51 -15.39
C GLN A 84 -18.66 -11.79 -14.04
N SER A 85 -17.39 -12.18 -14.02
CA SER A 85 -16.62 -12.24 -12.79
C SER A 85 -16.14 -10.83 -12.44
N SER A 86 -16.75 -10.23 -11.42
CA SER A 86 -16.19 -9.07 -10.75
C SER A 86 -14.85 -9.46 -10.12
N PHE A 87 -13.79 -8.71 -10.41
CA PHE A 87 -12.53 -8.86 -9.67
C PHE A 87 -12.78 -8.56 -8.20
N SER A 88 -12.36 -9.47 -7.32
CA SER A 88 -12.49 -9.32 -5.88
C SER A 88 -11.12 -9.39 -5.25
N PHE A 89 -10.84 -8.50 -4.30
CA PHE A 89 -9.60 -8.51 -3.53
C PHE A 89 -9.89 -8.27 -2.05
N SER A 90 -8.94 -8.67 -1.22
CA SER A 90 -8.85 -8.28 0.17
C SER A 90 -7.42 -7.86 0.47
N THR A 91 -7.27 -6.89 1.36
CA THR A 91 -5.97 -6.44 1.85
C THR A 91 -6.07 -6.22 3.35
N ASN A 92 -4.98 -6.50 4.06
CA ASN A 92 -4.86 -6.24 5.49
C ASN A 92 -3.41 -5.81 5.76
N PHE A 93 -3.27 -4.70 6.47
CA PHE A 93 -1.97 -4.17 6.86
C PHE A 93 -2.08 -3.50 8.23
N ALA A 94 -1.00 -3.59 9.01
CA ALA A 94 -0.82 -2.82 10.22
C ALA A 94 0.09 -1.62 9.92
N PHE A 95 -0.22 -0.47 10.50
CA PHE A 95 0.54 0.76 10.31
C PHE A 95 0.62 1.57 11.61
N ALA A 96 1.56 2.50 11.66
CA ALA A 96 1.66 3.49 12.72
C ALA A 96 1.93 4.87 12.11
N ILE A 97 1.16 5.87 12.52
CA ILE A 97 1.41 7.28 12.21
C ILE A 97 1.85 7.94 13.51
N VAL A 98 3.11 8.36 13.56
CA VAL A 98 3.69 9.01 14.74
C VAL A 98 3.95 10.47 14.38
N PRO A 99 3.18 11.43 14.92
CA PRO A 99 3.37 12.84 14.59
C PRO A 99 4.63 13.40 15.26
N GLU A 100 5.21 14.47 14.70
CA GLU A 100 6.35 15.17 15.32
C GLU A 100 5.94 15.76 16.67
N ARG A 101 4.73 16.32 16.74
CA ARG A 101 4.10 16.84 17.96
C ARG A 101 2.62 16.49 17.97
N PRO A 102 1.95 16.38 19.14
CA PRO A 102 0.54 15.99 19.22
C PRO A 102 -0.43 16.86 18.40
N ASP A 103 -0.03 18.09 18.10
CA ASP A 103 -0.72 19.14 17.34
C ASP A 103 -0.20 19.31 15.89
N ILE A 104 0.94 18.70 15.55
CA ILE A 104 1.56 18.78 14.21
C ILE A 104 1.60 17.37 13.61
N GLY A 105 0.51 17.02 12.93
CA GLY A 105 0.36 15.75 12.21
C GLY A 105 0.84 15.81 10.75
N GLY A 106 0.92 14.64 10.12
CA GLY A 106 1.00 14.51 8.67
C GLY A 106 -0.40 14.46 8.04
N HIS A 107 -0.48 14.27 6.73
CA HIS A 107 -1.76 14.19 6.02
C HIS A 107 -2.38 12.78 6.01
N GLY A 108 -1.55 11.73 6.15
CA GLY A 108 -2.04 10.37 6.27
C GLY A 108 -1.33 9.39 5.32
N ILE A 109 -2.00 8.27 5.05
CA ILE A 109 -1.53 7.21 4.14
C ILE A 109 -2.68 6.72 3.26
N ALA A 110 -2.37 6.14 2.11
CA ALA A 110 -3.38 5.55 1.23
C ALA A 110 -2.94 4.16 0.73
N PHE A 111 -3.87 3.21 0.72
CA PHE A 111 -3.74 1.99 -0.06
C PHE A 111 -4.17 2.28 -1.50
N THR A 112 -3.31 2.02 -2.48
CA THR A 112 -3.53 2.46 -3.87
C THR A 112 -3.46 1.30 -4.87
N ILE A 113 -4.43 1.27 -5.77
CA ILE A 113 -4.42 0.47 -7.00
C ILE A 113 -4.32 1.45 -8.18
N SER A 114 -3.31 1.26 -9.02
CA SER A 114 -2.98 2.15 -10.14
C SER A 114 -2.36 1.36 -11.28
N PRO A 115 -2.55 1.77 -12.55
CA PRO A 115 -1.86 1.19 -13.70
C PRO A 115 -0.34 1.49 -13.71
N SER A 116 0.12 2.42 -12.87
CA SER A 116 1.51 2.87 -12.81
C SER A 116 1.98 3.03 -11.37
N VAL A 117 3.26 2.69 -11.12
CA VAL A 117 3.96 2.98 -9.86
C VAL A 117 4.60 4.39 -9.87
N GLN A 118 4.62 5.03 -11.03
CA GLN A 118 5.14 6.38 -11.24
C GLN A 118 3.99 7.38 -11.34
N PHE A 119 4.06 8.43 -10.51
CA PHE A 119 3.06 9.50 -10.41
C PHE A 119 3.76 10.84 -10.67
N THR A 120 4.10 11.07 -11.93
CA THR A 120 4.86 12.26 -12.35
C THR A 120 4.11 13.54 -12.00
N GLY A 121 4.79 14.44 -11.30
CA GLY A 121 4.22 15.73 -10.89
C GLY A 121 3.15 15.64 -9.80
N ALA A 122 2.95 14.48 -9.16
CA ALA A 122 2.10 14.39 -7.98
C ALA A 122 2.73 15.17 -6.81
N LEU A 123 1.87 15.82 -6.03
CA LEU A 123 2.26 16.68 -4.92
C LEU A 123 2.17 15.92 -3.59
N ALA A 124 2.92 16.42 -2.60
CA ALA A 124 2.86 15.93 -1.24
C ALA A 124 1.54 16.38 -0.58
N THR A 125 1.54 16.34 0.76
CA THR A 125 0.50 16.92 1.60
C THR A 125 -0.89 16.34 1.30
N GLN A 126 -1.90 17.18 1.09
CA GLN A 126 -3.29 16.77 0.88
C GLN A 126 -3.49 15.93 -0.40
N TYR A 127 -2.51 15.88 -1.30
CA TYR A 127 -2.60 15.08 -2.52
C TYR A 127 -2.11 13.63 -2.37
N PHE A 128 -1.68 13.22 -1.17
CA PHE A 128 -1.19 11.87 -0.83
C PHE A 128 -0.06 11.34 -1.73
N GLY A 129 0.59 12.20 -2.53
CA GLY A 129 1.51 11.74 -3.55
C GLY A 129 0.83 10.99 -4.70
N LEU A 130 -0.47 11.12 -4.90
CA LEU A 130 -1.21 10.46 -5.97
C LEU A 130 -1.63 11.43 -7.07
N PHE A 131 -1.94 12.68 -6.70
CA PHE A 131 -2.49 13.67 -7.60
C PHE A 131 -1.74 15.00 -7.52
N ASN A 132 -2.15 15.95 -8.34
CA ASN A 132 -1.82 17.37 -8.21
C ASN A 132 -3.05 18.21 -8.55
N SER A 133 -2.92 19.53 -8.46
CA SER A 133 -4.02 20.47 -8.72
C SER A 133 -4.67 20.34 -10.10
N THR A 134 -3.94 19.82 -11.09
CA THR A 134 -4.43 19.65 -12.48
C THR A 134 -4.90 18.24 -12.79
N SER A 135 -4.35 17.22 -12.11
CA SER A 135 -4.71 15.82 -12.34
C SER A 135 -5.85 15.34 -11.44
N ASN A 136 -6.12 16.03 -10.32
CA ASN A 136 -7.18 15.64 -9.39
C ASN A 136 -8.56 15.54 -10.08
N GLY A 137 -9.15 14.34 -10.06
CA GLY A 137 -10.47 14.07 -10.63
C GLY A 137 -10.48 13.67 -12.11
N LEU A 138 -9.32 13.61 -12.78
CA LEU A 138 -9.26 13.18 -14.18
C LEU A 138 -9.51 11.69 -14.33
N SER A 139 -10.53 11.30 -15.10
CA SER A 139 -10.88 9.90 -15.35
C SER A 139 -9.74 9.07 -15.99
N SER A 140 -8.79 9.73 -16.65
CA SER A 140 -7.58 9.13 -17.22
C SER A 140 -6.56 8.67 -16.18
N ASN A 141 -6.72 9.04 -14.90
CA ASN A 141 -5.81 8.60 -13.84
C ASN A 141 -5.89 7.08 -13.63
N HIS A 142 -7.10 6.53 -13.71
CA HIS A 142 -7.40 5.12 -13.39
C HIS A 142 -6.85 4.69 -12.02
N VAL A 143 -6.96 5.58 -11.02
CA VAL A 143 -6.48 5.36 -9.66
C VAL A 143 -7.66 5.06 -8.76
N PHE A 144 -7.55 4.01 -7.97
CA PHE A 144 -8.40 3.73 -6.83
C PHE A 144 -7.57 3.80 -5.56
N ALA A 145 -8.03 4.52 -4.55
CA ALA A 145 -7.38 4.55 -3.25
C ALA A 145 -8.36 4.44 -2.09
N VAL A 146 -7.88 3.86 -0.99
CA VAL A 146 -8.52 3.94 0.32
C VAL A 146 -7.58 4.77 1.20
N GLU A 147 -8.00 5.98 1.52
CA GLU A 147 -7.22 6.93 2.32
C GLU A 147 -7.52 6.80 3.80
N LEU A 148 -6.48 6.99 4.60
CA LEU A 148 -6.53 7.16 6.05
C LEU A 148 -6.04 8.59 6.31
N ASP A 149 -6.96 9.55 6.18
CA ASP A 149 -6.69 10.98 6.33
C ASP A 149 -6.70 11.36 7.82
N THR A 150 -5.72 12.16 8.20
CA THR A 150 -5.53 12.63 9.57
C THR A 150 -5.75 14.13 9.75
N LEU A 151 -6.10 14.88 8.69
CA LEU A 151 -6.29 16.32 8.73
C LEU A 151 -7.49 16.78 7.89
N LEU A 152 -8.27 17.72 8.44
CA LEU A 152 -9.31 18.40 7.69
C LEU A 152 -8.73 19.25 6.54
N THR A 153 -9.08 18.90 5.31
CA THR A 153 -8.74 19.66 4.09
C THR A 153 -9.98 20.32 3.49
N THR A 154 -10.25 21.57 3.85
CA THR A 154 -11.46 22.30 3.40
C THR A 154 -11.54 22.47 1.87
N GLU A 155 -10.41 22.49 1.17
CA GLU A 155 -10.32 22.55 -0.31
C GLU A 155 -11.07 21.39 -0.98
N PHE A 156 -11.14 20.21 -0.33
CA PHE A 156 -11.78 19.01 -0.86
C PHE A 156 -13.17 18.75 -0.25
N GLN A 157 -13.78 19.78 0.34
CA GLN A 157 -15.14 19.74 0.92
C GLN A 157 -15.30 18.71 2.04
N GLU A 158 -14.22 18.51 2.79
CA GLU A 158 -14.19 17.62 3.93
C GLU A 158 -15.03 18.18 5.07
N LYS A 159 -15.78 17.29 5.74
CA LYS A 159 -16.72 17.64 6.81
C LYS A 159 -16.25 17.22 8.20
N ASP A 160 -15.33 16.26 8.26
CA ASP A 160 -14.82 15.65 9.48
C ASP A 160 -13.30 15.80 9.54
N ASP A 161 -12.72 15.85 10.75
CA ASP A 161 -11.29 16.11 10.96
C ASP A 161 -10.39 14.98 10.42
N ASN A 162 -10.70 13.73 10.79
CA ASN A 162 -10.02 12.55 10.30
C ASN A 162 -11.03 11.49 9.84
N HIS A 163 -10.73 10.82 8.74
CA HIS A 163 -11.66 9.87 8.12
C HIS A 163 -10.95 8.78 7.33
N VAL A 164 -11.73 7.73 7.06
CA VAL A 164 -11.43 6.78 6.00
C VAL A 164 -12.22 7.17 4.77
N GLY A 165 -11.52 7.38 3.65
CA GLY A 165 -12.09 7.81 2.37
C GLY A 165 -11.89 6.77 1.26
N ILE A 166 -12.74 6.83 0.25
CA ILE A 166 -12.58 6.06 -0.99
C ILE A 166 -12.45 7.06 -2.14
N ASP A 167 -11.29 7.03 -2.79
CA ASP A 167 -10.96 7.91 -3.89
C ASP A 167 -10.97 7.17 -5.21
N VAL A 168 -11.67 7.75 -6.19
CA VAL A 168 -11.69 7.25 -7.56
C VAL A 168 -11.26 8.38 -8.46
N ASN A 169 -10.03 8.28 -8.98
CA ASN A 169 -9.38 9.26 -9.85
C ASN A 169 -9.11 10.65 -9.26
N GLY A 170 -9.49 10.89 -8.00
CA GLY A 170 -9.25 12.14 -7.29
C GLY A 170 -9.79 12.09 -5.87
N LEU A 171 -9.45 13.12 -5.11
CA LEU A 171 -9.69 13.28 -3.66
C LEU A 171 -11.11 13.79 -3.37
N THR A 172 -11.80 14.27 -4.40
CA THR A 172 -13.20 14.66 -4.30
C THR A 172 -14.06 13.39 -4.38
N SER A 173 -14.33 12.78 -3.23
CA SER A 173 -15.15 11.57 -3.13
C SER A 173 -16.55 11.80 -3.73
N GLY A 174 -16.83 11.26 -4.92
CA GLY A 174 -18.19 11.25 -5.50
C GLY A 174 -19.18 10.39 -4.72
N TRP A 175 -18.68 9.53 -3.82
CA TRP A 175 -19.43 8.64 -2.95
C TRP A 175 -19.13 8.97 -1.50
N ASN A 176 -19.96 9.81 -0.88
CA ASN A 176 -19.83 10.21 0.52
C ASN A 176 -20.30 9.10 1.47
N HIS A 177 -19.55 7.99 1.56
CA HIS A 177 -19.51 7.17 2.76
C HIS A 177 -18.14 7.34 3.40
N ARG A 178 -17.98 8.48 4.08
CA ARG A 178 -16.80 8.76 4.91
C ARG A 178 -17.07 8.16 6.27
N ILE A 179 -16.18 7.30 6.73
CA ILE A 179 -16.26 6.75 8.10
C ILE A 179 -15.30 7.58 8.93
N SER A 180 -15.85 8.45 9.79
CA SER A 180 -15.06 9.17 10.78
C SER A 180 -14.50 8.20 11.80
N CYS A 181 -13.18 8.23 12.01
CA CYS A 181 -12.51 7.42 13.01
C CYS A 181 -12.15 8.30 14.20
N THR A 182 -12.87 8.20 15.31
CA THR A 182 -12.50 8.96 16.51
C THR A 182 -11.11 8.57 17.02
N ARG A 183 -10.26 9.57 17.29
CA ARG A 183 -8.95 9.39 17.93
C ARG A 183 -9.15 8.73 19.29
N THR A 184 -8.82 7.44 19.41
CA THR A 184 -8.69 6.82 20.72
C THR A 184 -7.34 7.25 21.30
N ASN A 185 -7.38 8.06 22.36
CA ASN A 185 -6.19 8.40 23.15
C ASN A 185 -5.67 7.13 23.84
N TYR A 186 -4.87 6.33 23.13
CA TYR A 186 -4.24 5.13 23.68
C TYR A 186 -3.01 5.53 24.51
N ASN A 187 -3.25 6.00 25.73
CA ASN A 187 -2.28 5.95 26.83
C ASN A 187 -2.19 4.54 27.44
N ARG A 188 -2.35 3.47 26.65
CA ARG A 188 -2.02 2.11 27.09
C ARG A 188 -0.83 1.62 26.29
N LYS A 189 0.29 1.48 26.98
CA LYS A 189 1.38 0.57 26.61
C LYS A 189 0.76 -0.78 26.28
N ALA A 190 0.65 -1.10 24.99
CA ALA A 190 0.42 -2.46 24.55
C ALA A 190 1.80 -3.11 24.45
N TYR A 191 2.15 -3.90 25.46
CA TYR A 191 3.14 -4.96 25.30
C TYR A 191 2.42 -6.11 24.59
N TYR A 192 2.82 -6.40 23.36
CA TYR A 192 2.75 -7.72 22.74
C TYR A 192 3.99 -7.89 21.88
#